data_AF-A0A0A3XHQ4-F1
#
_entry.id   AF-A0A0A3XHQ4-F1
#
_cell.length_a   1.000
_cell.length_b   1.000
_cell.length_c   1.000
_cell.angle_alpha   90.00
_cell.angle_beta   90.00
_cell.angle_gamma   90.00
#
_symmetry.space_group_name_H-M   'P 1'
#
loop_
_entity.id
_entity.type
_entity.pdbx_description
1 polymer ?
#
loop_
_entity_poly.entity_id
_entity_poly.type
_entity_poly.pdbx_seq_one_letter_code
_entity_poly.pdbx_strand_id
1 'polypeptide(L)'
;LAVDNKELVGHGKSTHHEGFGSPIGLLADQSTPLESMTDNQLAALGLVMRETAALTFASGVKVTGKVAYIDRENGKVVLIGFDDCTVTYKEKTLFRSNWGTYDMAVGEKIVSVFAGAADRESFATGTHQPSALKAKYPAYTAEQKRLHQLYQQVRDLREQPVGSKETEQALQTVLTEVDQQYPTNWLIRLEVLEILVERQLLAYEQTRLRQQLEKMVQTQAENAQLIENGLSLLAG
;
A
#
# COMPACT_ATOMS: atom_id res chain seq x y z
N LEU A 1 14.96 1.46 -3.66
CA LEU A 1 14.65 0.11 -3.15
C LEU A 1 15.52 -0.15 -1.94
N ALA A 2 15.01 -0.86 -0.95
CA ALA A 2 15.74 -1.18 0.25
C ALA A 2 15.35 -2.53 0.83
N VAL A 3 16.30 -3.17 1.50
CA VAL A 3 16.12 -4.41 2.28
C VAL A 3 16.56 -4.11 3.71
N ASP A 4 15.77 -4.51 4.70
CA ASP A 4 16.05 -4.28 6.13
C ASP A 4 16.39 -2.81 6.48
N ASN A 5 15.70 -1.84 5.85
CA ASN A 5 15.92 -0.39 5.95
C ASN A 5 17.26 0.14 5.38
N LYS A 6 17.96 -0.65 4.57
CA LYS A 6 19.16 -0.23 3.83
C LYS A 6 18.91 -0.17 2.34
N GLU A 7 19.26 0.94 1.71
CA GLU A 7 19.17 1.12 0.27
C GLU A 7 20.04 0.08 -0.44
N LEU A 8 19.46 -0.61 -1.41
CA LEU A 8 20.25 -1.42 -2.33
C LEU A 8 21.07 -0.47 -3.21
N VAL A 9 22.39 -0.67 -3.23
CA VAL A 9 23.35 0.18 -3.95
C VAL A 9 22.89 0.34 -5.41
N GLY A 10 22.65 1.58 -5.83
CA GLY A 10 22.22 1.89 -7.21
C GLY A 10 20.70 1.98 -7.41
N HIS A 11 19.88 1.74 -6.38
CA HIS A 11 18.41 1.81 -6.49
C HIS A 11 17.78 2.94 -5.66
N GLY A 12 18.51 4.03 -5.43
CA GLY A 12 18.01 5.24 -4.78
C GLY A 12 17.04 6.07 -5.63
N LYS A 13 16.71 7.27 -5.16
CA LYS A 13 15.74 8.19 -5.82
C LYS A 13 16.11 8.58 -7.26
N SER A 14 17.39 8.53 -7.61
CA SER A 14 17.89 8.84 -8.96
C SER A 14 17.52 7.79 -9.99
N THR A 15 17.26 6.56 -9.58
CA THR A 15 17.13 5.40 -10.47
C THR A 15 15.68 5.13 -10.86
N HIS A 16 14.73 5.36 -9.95
CA HIS A 16 13.30 5.06 -10.14
C HIS A 16 12.41 6.31 -10.11
N HIS A 17 12.79 7.36 -10.87
CA HIS A 17 12.08 8.65 -10.81
C HIS A 17 10.64 8.59 -11.36
N GLU A 18 10.35 7.66 -12.28
CA GLU A 18 9.04 7.55 -12.94
C GLU A 18 8.11 6.50 -12.31
N GLY A 19 8.54 5.85 -11.23
CA GLY A 19 7.80 4.79 -10.54
C GLY A 19 8.50 3.43 -10.62
N PHE A 20 8.07 2.50 -9.76
CA PHE A 20 8.65 1.18 -9.62
C PHE A 20 7.54 0.13 -9.54
N GLY A 21 7.71 -1.02 -10.20
CA GLY A 21 6.75 -2.12 -10.15
C GLY A 21 7.42 -3.48 -10.31
N SER A 22 7.15 -4.40 -9.38
CA SER A 22 7.65 -5.78 -9.42
C SER A 22 6.50 -6.78 -9.27
N PRO A 23 6.49 -7.91 -10.00
CA PRO A 23 5.63 -9.04 -9.67
C PRO A 23 5.98 -9.58 -8.28
N ILE A 24 4.94 -9.97 -7.54
CA ILE A 24 5.05 -10.59 -6.22
C ILE A 24 4.40 -11.98 -6.29
N GLY A 25 4.97 -12.94 -5.55
CA GLY A 25 4.42 -14.28 -5.41
C GLY A 25 5.24 -15.37 -6.10
N LEU A 26 4.70 -16.58 -6.08
CA LEU A 26 5.34 -17.78 -6.63
C LEU A 26 5.35 -17.78 -8.17
N LEU A 27 6.34 -18.47 -8.73
CA LEU A 27 6.29 -18.89 -10.14
C LEU A 27 5.24 -19.99 -10.31
N ALA A 28 4.53 -19.98 -11.44
CA ALA A 28 3.36 -20.85 -11.68
C ALA A 28 3.66 -22.35 -11.49
N ASP A 29 4.88 -22.78 -11.83
CA ASP A 29 5.30 -24.18 -11.78
C ASP A 29 6.29 -24.49 -10.64
N GLN A 30 6.40 -23.62 -9.63
CA GLN A 30 7.36 -23.78 -8.53
C GLN A 30 6.68 -23.70 -7.17
N SER A 31 6.94 -24.71 -6.32
CA SER A 31 6.53 -24.71 -4.92
C SER A 31 7.49 -23.92 -4.02
N THR A 32 8.71 -23.70 -4.49
CA THR A 32 9.74 -22.96 -3.76
C THR A 32 9.66 -21.47 -4.13
N PRO A 33 9.65 -20.56 -3.15
CA PRO A 33 9.76 -19.13 -3.43
C PRO A 33 11.12 -18.76 -4.05
N LEU A 34 11.12 -17.81 -4.98
CA LEU A 34 12.34 -17.32 -5.66
C LEU A 34 13.39 -16.83 -4.65
N GLU A 35 12.97 -16.17 -3.56
CA GLU A 35 13.86 -15.67 -2.50
C GLU A 35 14.63 -16.80 -1.79
N SER A 36 14.10 -18.03 -1.80
CA SER A 36 14.68 -19.19 -1.10
C SER A 36 15.40 -20.15 -2.04
N MET A 37 15.49 -19.83 -3.34
CA MET A 37 16.15 -20.69 -4.32
C MET A 37 17.68 -20.61 -4.24
N THR A 38 18.31 -21.77 -4.35
CA THR A 38 19.76 -21.92 -4.54
C THR A 38 20.17 -21.54 -5.97
N ASP A 39 21.45 -21.25 -6.19
CA ASP A 39 21.96 -20.90 -7.52
C ASP A 39 21.69 -21.98 -8.57
N ASN A 40 21.74 -23.26 -8.18
CA ASN A 40 21.39 -24.38 -9.05
C ASN A 40 19.90 -24.36 -9.45
N GLN A 41 19.01 -23.99 -8.53
CA GLN A 41 17.59 -23.86 -8.81
C GLN A 41 17.30 -22.65 -9.71
N LEU A 42 17.99 -21.52 -9.48
CA LEU A 42 17.90 -20.34 -10.36
C LEU A 42 18.39 -20.67 -11.78
N ALA A 43 19.52 -21.38 -11.91
CA ALA A 43 20.03 -21.81 -13.20
C ALA A 43 19.06 -22.76 -13.93
N ALA A 44 18.39 -23.65 -13.20
CA ALA A 44 17.32 -24.50 -13.75
C ALA A 44 16.13 -23.70 -14.31
N LEU A 45 15.92 -22.48 -13.83
CA LEU A 45 14.91 -21.53 -14.34
C LEU A 45 15.45 -20.61 -15.45
N GLY A 46 16.70 -20.79 -15.87
CA GLY A 46 17.37 -19.92 -16.83
C GLY A 46 17.81 -18.57 -16.26
N LEU A 47 17.78 -18.40 -14.94
CA LEU A 47 18.26 -17.18 -14.26
C LEU A 47 19.78 -17.22 -14.11
N VAL A 48 20.46 -17.16 -15.26
CA VAL A 48 21.91 -17.18 -15.38
C VAL A 48 22.37 -15.83 -15.92
N MET A 49 23.43 -15.29 -15.32
CA MET A 49 24.00 -14.00 -15.71
C MET A 49 24.24 -13.91 -17.22
N ARG A 50 23.74 -12.83 -17.83
CA ARG A 50 23.80 -12.52 -19.27
C ARG A 50 23.00 -13.46 -20.18
N GLU A 51 22.22 -14.38 -19.64
CA GLU A 51 21.30 -15.22 -20.41
C GLU A 51 19.88 -14.66 -20.38
N THR A 52 19.09 -15.02 -21.39
CA THR A 52 17.67 -14.64 -21.44
C THR A 52 16.85 -15.64 -20.63
N ALA A 53 16.15 -15.13 -19.61
CA ALA A 53 15.21 -15.91 -18.82
C ALA A 53 13.77 -15.52 -19.16
N ALA A 54 12.86 -16.48 -18.99
CA ALA A 54 11.42 -16.25 -19.10
C ALA A 54 10.72 -16.82 -17.86
N LEU A 55 10.18 -15.94 -17.03
CA LEU A 55 9.49 -16.28 -15.79
C LEU A 55 7.98 -16.09 -15.96
N THR A 56 7.20 -17.06 -15.50
CA THR A 56 5.74 -16.96 -15.42
C THR A 56 5.31 -17.07 -13.96
N PHE A 57 4.70 -16.02 -13.44
CA PHE A 57 4.16 -15.99 -12.08
C PHE A 57 2.77 -16.62 -12.02
N ALA A 58 2.42 -17.20 -10.87
CA ALA A 58 1.09 -17.76 -10.63
C ALA A 58 -0.03 -16.71 -10.78
N SER A 59 0.30 -15.42 -10.60
CA SER A 59 -0.59 -14.29 -10.87
C SER A 59 -0.92 -14.11 -12.35
N GLY A 60 -0.19 -14.76 -13.27
CA GLY A 60 -0.31 -14.59 -14.72
C GLY A 60 0.59 -13.50 -15.31
N VAL A 61 1.45 -12.87 -14.49
CA VAL A 61 2.49 -11.94 -14.98
C VAL A 61 3.62 -12.75 -15.62
N LYS A 62 4.09 -12.29 -16.78
CA LYS A 62 5.23 -12.86 -17.49
C LYS A 62 6.35 -11.85 -17.60
N VAL A 63 7.55 -12.25 -17.21
CA VAL A 63 8.78 -11.46 -17.30
C VAL A 63 9.71 -12.16 -18.29
N THR A 64 10.21 -11.47 -19.30
CA THR A 64 11.19 -12.02 -20.24
C THR A 64 12.25 -10.98 -20.51
N GLY A 65 13.51 -11.33 -20.25
CA GLY A 65 14.63 -10.41 -20.38
C GLY A 65 15.96 -11.10 -20.11
N LYS A 66 17.05 -10.38 -20.34
CA LYS A 66 18.41 -10.84 -20.11
C LYS A 66 18.86 -10.53 -18.69
N VAL A 67 19.29 -11.53 -17.93
CA VAL A 67 19.70 -11.33 -16.53
C VAL A 67 20.94 -10.43 -16.47
N ALA A 68 20.79 -9.26 -15.89
CA ALA A 68 21.84 -8.26 -15.72
C ALA A 68 22.61 -8.48 -14.41
N TYR A 69 21.89 -8.75 -13.32
CA TYR A 69 22.45 -9.04 -12.00
C TYR A 69 21.42 -9.80 -11.13
N ILE A 70 21.91 -10.48 -10.09
CA ILE A 70 21.10 -11.17 -9.07
C ILE A 70 21.71 -10.81 -7.72
N ASP A 71 20.95 -10.12 -6.88
CA ASP A 71 21.41 -9.71 -5.55
C ASP A 71 20.83 -10.61 -4.46
N ARG A 72 21.70 -10.93 -3.49
CA ARG A 72 21.35 -11.71 -2.31
C ARG A 72 21.65 -10.92 -1.05
N GLU A 73 20.69 -10.92 -0.13
CA GLU A 73 20.86 -10.40 1.23
C GLU A 73 20.49 -11.51 2.22
N ASN A 74 21.34 -11.73 3.23
CA ASN A 74 21.16 -12.79 4.23
C ASN A 74 20.90 -14.19 3.61
N GLY A 75 21.53 -14.47 2.47
CA GLY A 75 21.38 -15.73 1.73
C GLY A 75 20.12 -15.86 0.87
N LYS A 76 19.22 -14.88 0.90
CA LYS A 76 17.99 -14.85 0.10
C LYS A 76 18.14 -13.98 -1.13
N VAL A 77 17.54 -14.39 -2.24
CA VAL A 77 17.46 -13.53 -3.43
C VAL A 77 16.49 -12.39 -3.15
N VAL A 78 16.94 -11.15 -3.33
CA VAL A 78 16.14 -9.95 -3.03
C VAL A 78 15.85 -9.11 -4.26
N LEU A 79 16.73 -9.15 -5.26
CA LEU A 79 16.58 -8.36 -6.48
C LEU A 79 17.18 -9.11 -7.67
N ILE A 80 16.50 -9.04 -8.82
CA ILE A 80 17.03 -9.52 -10.09
C ILE A 80 16.84 -8.42 -11.13
N GLY A 81 17.93 -7.98 -11.73
CA GLY A 81 17.90 -7.03 -12.84
C GLY A 81 17.77 -7.73 -14.18
N PHE A 82 16.93 -7.20 -15.06
CA PHE A 82 16.80 -7.67 -16.44
C PHE A 82 17.03 -6.54 -17.45
N ASP A 83 18.01 -6.71 -18.33
CA ASP A 83 18.17 -5.91 -19.53
C ASP A 83 17.27 -6.45 -20.65
N ASP A 84 16.96 -5.60 -21.64
CA ASP A 84 16.07 -5.95 -22.76
C ASP A 84 14.75 -6.61 -22.29
N CYS A 85 14.24 -6.14 -21.16
CA CYS A 85 13.14 -6.79 -20.46
C CYS A 85 11.77 -6.36 -20.98
N THR A 86 10.84 -7.31 -21.10
CA THR A 86 9.41 -7.05 -21.30
C THR A 86 8.62 -7.75 -20.21
N VAL A 87 7.71 -7.00 -19.58
CA VAL A 87 6.77 -7.53 -18.57
C VAL A 87 5.35 -7.38 -19.09
N THR A 88 4.57 -8.47 -19.02
CA THR A 88 3.19 -8.50 -19.49
C THR A 88 2.26 -9.14 -18.46
N TYR A 89 1.00 -8.70 -18.48
CA TYR A 89 -0.09 -9.34 -17.77
C TYR A 89 -1.28 -9.45 -18.70
N LYS A 90 -1.64 -10.68 -19.08
CA LYS A 90 -2.63 -10.96 -20.14
C LYS A 90 -2.26 -10.18 -21.43
N GLU A 91 -3.15 -9.32 -21.94
CA GLU A 91 -2.91 -8.51 -23.14
C GLU A 91 -2.22 -7.16 -22.85
N LYS A 92 -1.95 -6.84 -21.58
CA LYS A 92 -1.37 -5.56 -21.17
C LYS A 92 0.14 -5.67 -21.00
N THR A 93 0.88 -4.78 -21.66
CA THR A 93 2.29 -4.56 -21.36
C THR A 93 2.43 -3.71 -20.10
N LEU A 94 3.16 -4.20 -19.11
CA LEU A 94 3.46 -3.52 -17.84
C LEU A 94 4.84 -2.86 -17.85
N PHE A 95 5.78 -3.39 -18.63
CA PHE A 95 7.13 -2.84 -18.79
C PHE A 95 7.67 -3.14 -20.19
N ARG A 96 8.47 -2.23 -20.75
CA ARG A 96 9.15 -2.39 -22.05
C ARG A 96 10.64 -2.10 -21.93
N SER A 97 11.43 -2.77 -22.75
CA SER A 97 12.90 -2.70 -22.72
C SER A 97 13.46 -1.30 -22.94
N ASN A 98 12.73 -0.44 -23.67
CA ASN A 98 13.13 0.95 -23.89
C ASN A 98 12.99 1.84 -22.65
N TRP A 99 12.44 1.32 -21.54
CA TRP A 99 12.35 2.02 -20.25
C TRP A 99 13.58 1.78 -19.37
N GLY A 100 14.54 0.96 -19.83
CA GLY A 100 15.79 0.68 -19.14
C GLY A 100 15.82 -0.71 -18.53
N THR A 101 16.76 -0.93 -17.61
CA THR A 101 16.89 -2.18 -16.86
C THR A 101 15.69 -2.34 -15.93
N TYR A 102 15.08 -3.52 -15.98
CA TYR A 102 13.96 -3.87 -15.12
C TYR A 102 14.46 -4.48 -13.83
N ASP A 103 14.30 -3.74 -12.74
CA ASP A 103 14.65 -4.19 -11.39
C ASP A 103 13.49 -4.96 -10.76
N MET A 104 13.58 -6.29 -10.69
CA MET A 104 12.54 -7.15 -10.14
C MET A 104 12.81 -7.47 -8.67
N ALA A 105 12.12 -6.78 -7.77
CA ALA A 105 12.14 -7.11 -6.34
C ALA A 105 11.52 -8.49 -6.11
N VAL A 106 12.21 -9.35 -5.37
CA VAL A 106 11.84 -10.75 -5.15
C VAL A 106 11.22 -10.93 -3.77
N GLY A 107 10.00 -11.49 -3.73
CA GLY A 107 9.36 -11.91 -2.49
C GLY A 107 8.00 -12.58 -2.74
N GLU A 108 7.69 -13.63 -1.97
CA GLU A 108 6.41 -14.34 -2.04
C GLU A 108 5.26 -13.53 -1.43
N LYS A 109 5.55 -12.76 -0.37
CA LYS A 109 4.53 -12.05 0.44
C LYS A 109 4.96 -10.62 0.72
N ILE A 110 4.00 -9.70 0.61
CA ILE A 110 4.15 -8.32 1.09
C ILE A 110 3.86 -8.33 2.59
N VAL A 111 4.88 -8.18 3.42
CA VAL A 111 4.70 -8.11 4.88
C VAL A 111 4.35 -6.69 5.35
N SER A 112 4.72 -5.66 4.58
CA SER A 112 4.25 -4.27 4.75
C SER A 112 4.58 -3.40 3.52
N VAL A 113 3.81 -2.34 3.27
CA VAL A 113 4.13 -1.29 2.29
C VAL A 113 4.24 0.02 3.07
N PHE A 114 5.44 0.59 3.14
CA PHE A 114 5.69 1.88 3.77
C PHE A 114 5.90 2.94 2.69
N ALA A 115 5.09 4.01 2.70
CA ALA A 115 5.27 5.18 1.84
C ALA A 115 6.40 6.12 2.33
N GLY A 116 7.37 5.59 3.10
CA GLY A 116 8.52 6.32 3.60
C GLY A 116 9.72 6.21 2.66
N ALA A 117 10.69 7.13 2.78
CA ALA A 117 11.95 7.02 2.05
C ALA A 117 12.58 5.63 2.27
N ALA A 118 13.03 5.01 1.17
CA ALA A 118 13.51 3.63 1.16
C ALA A 118 14.68 3.41 2.15
N ASP A 119 15.43 4.45 2.48
CA ASP A 119 16.52 4.36 3.42
C ASP A 119 16.57 5.63 4.29
N ARG A 120 16.58 5.46 5.61
CA ARG A 120 16.79 6.56 6.58
C ARG A 120 18.28 6.73 6.92
N GLU A 121 19.11 5.73 6.64
CA GLU A 121 20.54 5.65 6.93
C GLU A 121 21.44 6.08 5.75
N SER A 122 21.11 5.80 4.47
CA SER A 122 21.91 6.32 3.31
C SER A 122 21.78 7.84 3.12
N PHE A 123 20.77 8.47 3.72
CA PHE A 123 20.69 9.92 3.84
C PHE A 123 21.72 10.51 4.82
N ALA A 124 22.53 9.69 5.51
CA ALA A 124 23.43 10.13 6.58
C ALA A 124 24.88 10.39 6.15
N THR A 125 25.25 10.27 4.88
CA THR A 125 26.63 10.59 4.45
C THR A 125 26.70 11.87 3.62
N GLY A 126 26.92 13.00 4.31
CA GLY A 126 28.03 13.87 3.91
C GLY A 126 27.82 15.38 3.83
N THR A 127 26.60 15.93 3.75
CA THR A 127 26.42 17.40 3.59
C THR A 127 25.20 17.99 4.27
N HIS A 128 24.64 17.32 5.27
CA HIS A 128 23.65 17.94 6.14
C HIS A 128 24.20 17.95 7.56
N GLN A 129 24.59 19.15 8.02
CA GLN A 129 24.54 19.41 9.45
C GLN A 129 23.17 18.91 9.93
N PRO A 130 23.10 18.06 10.97
CA PRO A 130 21.82 17.69 11.53
C PRO A 130 21.10 18.98 11.82
N SER A 131 19.96 19.19 11.15
CA SER A 131 19.07 20.26 11.52
C SER A 131 18.90 20.18 13.03
N ALA A 132 19.14 21.28 13.74
CA ALA A 132 18.91 21.34 15.18
C ALA A 132 17.43 21.08 15.55
N LEU A 133 16.57 20.83 14.57
CA LEU A 133 15.24 20.30 14.74
C LEU A 133 15.32 18.81 15.09
N LYS A 134 15.38 18.53 16.40
CA LYS A 134 14.87 17.27 16.97
C LYS A 134 13.56 16.92 16.25
N ALA A 135 13.38 15.67 15.82
CA ALA A 135 12.12 15.19 15.29
C ALA A 135 11.01 15.58 16.27
N LYS A 136 10.24 16.62 15.91
CA LYS A 136 9.10 17.03 16.72
C LYS A 136 8.06 15.94 16.51
N TYR A 137 7.86 15.11 17.52
CA TYR A 137 6.61 14.36 17.61
C TYR A 137 5.48 15.36 17.37
N PRO A 138 4.54 15.08 16.45
CA PRO A 138 3.42 15.97 16.24
C PRO A 138 2.71 16.17 17.58
N ALA A 139 2.79 17.39 18.09
CA ALA A 139 2.06 17.76 19.29
C ALA A 139 0.60 17.94 18.87
N TYR A 140 -0.20 16.90 19.06
CA TYR A 140 -1.62 16.97 18.75
C TYR A 140 -2.34 17.88 19.74
N THR A 141 -3.20 18.75 19.20
CA THR A 141 -4.12 19.56 20.01
C THR A 141 -5.10 18.64 20.75
N ALA A 142 -5.75 19.17 21.79
CA ALA A 142 -6.80 18.42 22.50
C ALA A 142 -7.92 17.98 21.55
N GLU A 143 -8.29 18.83 20.60
CA GLU A 143 -9.27 18.57 19.56
C GLU A 143 -8.85 17.42 18.63
N GLN A 144 -7.59 17.40 18.16
CA GLN A 144 -7.08 16.31 17.33
C GLN A 144 -7.05 14.98 18.08
N LYS A 145 -6.60 15.00 19.35
CA LYS A 145 -6.63 13.80 20.20
C LYS A 145 -8.06 13.29 20.41
N ARG A 146 -9.02 14.19 20.56
CA ARG A 146 -10.43 13.81 20.70
C ARG A 146 -10.97 13.17 19.42
N LEU A 147 -10.67 13.75 18.26
CA LEU A 147 -11.02 13.15 16.98
C LEU A 147 -10.41 11.75 16.83
N HIS A 148 -9.14 11.56 17.19
CA HIS A 148 -8.51 10.23 17.16
C HIS A 148 -9.21 9.22 18.07
N GLN A 149 -9.69 9.65 19.24
CA GLN A 149 -10.48 8.79 20.12
C GLN A 149 -11.81 8.38 19.48
N LEU A 150 -12.48 9.28 18.76
CA LEU A 150 -13.71 8.95 18.04
C LEU A 150 -13.43 7.93 16.93
N TYR A 151 -12.34 8.10 16.18
CA TYR A 151 -11.90 7.10 15.20
C TYR A 151 -11.60 5.73 15.84
N GLN A 152 -10.94 5.74 17.00
CA GLN A 152 -10.67 4.49 17.72
C GLN A 152 -11.98 3.81 18.15
N GLN A 153 -12.97 4.56 18.64
CA GLN A 153 -14.28 4.00 18.99
C GLN A 153 -15.00 3.36 17.79
N VAL A 154 -14.99 4.03 16.63
CA VAL A 154 -15.58 3.47 15.40
C VAL A 154 -14.88 2.19 14.99
N ARG A 155 -13.54 2.15 15.07
CA ARG A 155 -12.75 0.96 14.79
C ARG A 155 -13.07 -0.19 15.76
N ASP A 156 -13.13 0.10 17.06
CA ASP A 156 -13.44 -0.91 18.07
C ASP A 156 -14.84 -1.51 17.83
N LEU A 157 -15.82 -0.67 17.47
CA LEU A 157 -17.16 -1.13 17.11
C LEU A 157 -17.18 -2.00 15.85
N ARG A 158 -16.31 -1.74 14.87
CA ARG A 158 -16.17 -2.57 13.66
C ARG A 158 -15.58 -3.94 13.99
N GLU A 159 -14.49 -3.98 14.74
CA GLU A 159 -13.71 -5.19 14.98
C GLU A 159 -14.31 -6.10 16.08
N GLN A 160 -15.08 -5.54 17.02
CA GLN A 160 -15.61 -6.30 18.15
C GLN A 160 -17.05 -6.80 17.91
N PRO A 161 -17.38 -8.04 18.30
CA PRO A 161 -18.74 -8.57 18.30
C PRO A 161 -19.52 -7.99 19.49
N VAL A 162 -20.01 -6.76 19.31
CA VAL A 162 -20.91 -6.09 20.26
C VAL A 162 -22.35 -6.28 19.75
N GLY A 163 -23.32 -6.36 20.68
CA GLY A 163 -24.73 -6.44 20.32
C GLY A 163 -25.19 -5.26 19.47
N SER A 164 -26.21 -5.49 18.64
CA SER A 164 -26.71 -4.47 17.70
C SER A 164 -27.16 -3.20 18.43
N LYS A 165 -27.87 -3.30 19.56
CA LYS A 165 -28.39 -2.13 20.29
C LYS A 165 -27.27 -1.27 20.88
N GLU A 166 -26.25 -1.91 21.45
CA GLU A 166 -25.10 -1.24 22.02
C GLU A 166 -24.28 -0.56 20.91
N THR A 167 -24.12 -1.23 19.77
CA THR A 167 -23.48 -0.65 18.57
C THR A 167 -24.24 0.58 18.08
N GLU A 168 -25.57 0.49 17.97
CA GLU A 168 -26.42 1.61 17.53
C GLU A 168 -26.28 2.83 18.45
N GLN A 169 -26.36 2.63 19.77
CA GLN A 169 -26.23 3.72 20.74
C GLN A 169 -24.83 4.37 20.70
N ALA A 170 -23.78 3.55 20.60
CA ALA A 170 -22.41 4.05 20.51
C ALA A 170 -22.18 4.85 19.23
N LEU A 171 -22.63 4.35 18.07
CA LEU A 171 -22.51 5.06 16.80
C LEU A 171 -23.32 6.36 16.78
N GLN A 172 -24.53 6.38 17.34
CA GLN A 172 -25.30 7.64 17.47
C GLN A 172 -24.59 8.67 18.34
N THR A 173 -23.92 8.23 19.42
CA THR A 173 -23.13 9.12 20.28
C THR A 173 -21.96 9.71 19.52
N VAL A 174 -21.22 8.87 18.77
CA VAL A 174 -20.12 9.31 17.91
C VAL A 174 -20.62 10.32 16.88
N LEU A 175 -21.71 10.00 16.16
CA LEU A 175 -22.27 10.87 15.13
C LEU A 175 -22.72 12.23 15.68
N THR A 176 -23.33 12.25 16.87
CA THR A 176 -23.76 13.50 17.52
C THR A 176 -22.55 14.41 17.76
N GLU A 177 -21.45 13.86 18.26
CA GLU A 177 -20.24 14.63 18.50
C GLU A 177 -19.55 15.07 17.20
N VAL A 178 -19.50 14.19 16.21
CA VAL A 178 -18.97 14.45 14.87
C VAL A 178 -19.75 15.56 14.15
N ASP A 179 -21.07 15.60 14.29
CA ASP A 179 -21.93 16.63 13.71
C ASP A 179 -21.72 18.00 14.39
N GLN A 180 -21.44 18.02 15.69
CA GLN A 180 -21.24 19.27 16.44
C GLN A 180 -19.81 19.83 16.31
N GLN A 181 -18.80 18.97 16.42
CA GLN A 181 -17.40 19.39 16.56
C GLN A 181 -16.60 19.24 15.27
N TYR A 182 -17.00 18.32 14.39
CA TYR A 182 -16.24 17.96 13.18
C TYR A 182 -17.11 17.95 11.92
N PRO A 183 -17.86 19.04 11.61
CA PRO A 183 -18.88 19.05 10.56
C PRO A 183 -18.33 18.80 9.15
N THR A 184 -17.04 19.04 8.91
CA THR A 184 -16.37 18.84 7.61
C THR A 184 -15.66 17.49 7.50
N ASN A 185 -15.64 16.67 8.56
CA ASN A 185 -14.91 15.41 8.57
C ASN A 185 -15.70 14.31 7.87
N TRP A 186 -15.48 14.16 6.56
CA TRP A 186 -16.20 13.19 5.72
C TRP A 186 -15.80 11.74 6.03
N LEU A 187 -14.53 11.49 6.38
CA LEU A 187 -13.99 10.14 6.52
C LEU A 187 -14.65 9.37 7.67
N ILE A 188 -14.75 9.96 8.87
CA ILE A 188 -15.42 9.29 10.00
C ILE A 188 -16.91 9.00 9.71
N ARG A 189 -17.58 9.86 8.93
CA ARG A 189 -18.98 9.65 8.52
C ARG A 189 -19.11 8.47 7.57
N LEU A 190 -18.17 8.32 6.64
CA LEU A 190 -18.09 7.18 5.74
C LEU A 190 -17.82 5.87 6.51
N GLU A 191 -16.87 5.89 7.45
CA GLU A 191 -16.51 4.73 8.28
C GLU A 191 -17.69 4.24 9.14
N VAL A 192 -18.49 5.18 9.67
CA VAL A 192 -19.74 4.86 10.40
C VAL A 192 -20.80 4.32 9.44
N LEU A 193 -20.99 4.94 8.27
CA LEU A 193 -21.95 4.48 7.27
C LEU A 193 -21.66 3.03 6.83
N GLU A 194 -20.39 2.68 6.65
CA GLU A 194 -19.96 1.31 6.32
C GLU A 194 -20.45 0.30 7.35
N ILE A 195 -20.22 0.55 8.64
CA ILE A 195 -20.66 -0.34 9.73
C ILE A 195 -22.19 -0.47 9.74
N LEU A 196 -22.91 0.64 9.55
CA LEU A 196 -24.37 0.64 9.53
C LEU A 196 -24.93 -0.18 8.36
N VAL A 197 -24.33 -0.07 7.17
CA VAL A 197 -24.72 -0.83 5.98
C VAL A 197 -24.42 -2.31 6.16
N GLU A 198 -23.19 -2.66 6.56
CA GLU A 198 -22.74 -4.05 6.74
C GLU A 198 -23.59 -4.80 7.78
N ARG A 199 -23.92 -4.13 8.89
CA ARG A 199 -24.71 -4.71 9.98
C ARG A 199 -26.22 -4.49 9.86
N GLN A 200 -26.68 -3.81 8.80
CA GLN A 200 -28.09 -3.47 8.55
C GLN A 200 -28.75 -2.70 9.72
N LEU A 201 -28.03 -1.75 10.30
CA LEU A 201 -28.47 -0.96 11.47
C LEU A 201 -28.90 0.46 11.07
N LEU A 202 -29.88 1.03 11.76
CA LEU A 202 -30.26 2.45 11.66
C LEU A 202 -30.45 2.97 10.22
N ALA A 203 -31.40 2.39 9.46
CA ALA A 203 -31.65 2.75 8.06
C ALA A 203 -31.85 4.27 7.81
N TYR A 204 -32.45 4.97 8.76
CA TYR A 204 -32.59 6.44 8.70
C TYR A 204 -31.23 7.16 8.75
N GLU A 205 -30.34 6.74 9.65
CA GLU A 205 -28.99 7.29 9.78
C GLU A 205 -28.15 7.02 8.54
N GLN A 206 -28.27 5.82 7.96
CA GLN A 206 -27.59 5.50 6.70
C GLN A 206 -27.97 6.48 5.58
N THR A 207 -29.27 6.74 5.44
CA THR A 207 -29.78 7.68 4.43
C THR A 207 -29.28 9.10 4.70
N ARG A 208 -29.31 9.54 5.97
CA ARG A 208 -28.81 10.86 6.37
C ARG A 208 -27.32 11.02 6.05
N LEU A 209 -26.50 10.03 6.38
CA LEU A 209 -25.05 10.07 6.17
C LEU A 209 -24.70 10.07 4.68
N ARG A 210 -25.39 9.28 3.85
CA ARG A 210 -25.22 9.32 2.39
C ARG A 210 -25.49 10.71 1.84
N GLN A 211 -26.61 11.34 2.22
CA GLN A 211 -26.94 12.71 1.79
C GLN A 211 -25.92 13.74 2.27
N GLN A 212 -25.42 13.61 3.50
CA GLN A 212 -24.37 14.49 4.01
C GLN A 212 -23.07 14.35 3.19
N LEU A 213 -22.65 13.12 2.90
CA LEU A 213 -21.45 12.84 2.11
C LEU A 213 -21.59 13.33 0.66
N GLU A 214 -22.73 13.09 0.01
CA GLU A 214 -23.04 13.62 -1.32
C GLU A 214 -23.00 15.16 -1.36
N LYS A 215 -23.50 15.82 -0.30
CA LYS A 215 -23.37 17.27 -0.17
C LYS A 215 -21.91 17.72 0.03
N MET A 216 -21.11 16.94 0.76
CA MET A 216 -19.69 17.22 0.97
C MET A 216 -18.87 17.08 -0.32
N VAL A 217 -19.24 16.18 -1.25
CA VAL A 217 -18.63 16.10 -2.59
C VAL A 217 -18.72 17.45 -3.31
N GLN A 218 -19.85 18.16 -3.18
CA GLN A 218 -20.06 19.46 -3.83
C GLN A 218 -19.30 20.60 -3.15
N THR A 219 -19.01 20.50 -1.86
CA THR A 219 -18.37 21.58 -1.08
C THR A 219 -16.88 21.36 -0.82
N GLN A 220 -16.38 20.13 -0.99
CA GLN A 220 -14.98 19.75 -0.76
C GLN A 220 -14.38 19.12 -2.02
N ALA A 221 -14.07 19.95 -3.02
CA ALA A 221 -13.55 19.50 -4.31
C ALA A 221 -12.29 18.61 -4.20
N GLU A 222 -11.44 18.84 -3.20
CA GLU A 222 -10.23 18.04 -2.93
C GLU A 222 -10.52 16.60 -2.50
N ASN A 223 -11.65 16.37 -1.83
CA ASN A 223 -12.03 15.07 -1.27
C ASN A 223 -13.16 14.39 -2.07
N ALA A 224 -13.74 15.08 -3.05
CA ALA A 224 -14.87 14.61 -3.85
C ALA A 224 -14.67 13.18 -4.38
N GLN A 225 -13.54 12.94 -5.06
CA GLN A 225 -13.24 11.62 -5.62
C GLN A 225 -13.08 10.53 -4.55
N LEU A 226 -12.52 10.86 -3.37
CA LEU A 226 -12.35 9.90 -2.28
C LEU A 226 -13.71 9.52 -1.66
N ILE A 227 -14.58 10.53 -1.47
CA ILE A 227 -15.93 10.32 -0.95
C ILE A 227 -16.76 9.49 -1.93
N GLU A 228 -16.73 9.82 -3.22
CA GLU A 228 -17.44 9.08 -4.28
C GLU A 228 -16.98 7.62 -4.37
N ASN A 229 -15.67 7.39 -4.36
CA ASN A 229 -15.12 6.04 -4.35
C ASN A 229 -15.59 5.26 -3.12
N GLY A 230 -15.53 5.86 -1.93
CA GLY A 230 -16.03 5.27 -0.69
C GLY A 230 -17.52 4.89 -0.76
N LEU A 231 -18.36 5.80 -1.24
CA LEU A 231 -19.81 5.55 -1.41
C LEU A 231 -20.09 4.44 -2.42
N SER A 232 -19.29 4.34 -3.49
CA SER A 232 -19.44 3.31 -4.53
C SER A 232 -19.14 1.91 -4.03
N LEU A 233 -18.18 1.76 -3.10
CA LEU A 233 -17.86 0.48 -2.47
C LEU A 233 -19.01 -0.05 -1.61
N LEU A 234 -19.87 0.83 -1.11
CA LEU A 234 -21.05 0.49 -0.31
C LEU A 234 -22.31 0.22 -1.14
N ALA A 235 -22.23 0.29 -2.47
CA ALA A 235 -23.37 0.09 -3.38
C ALA A 235 -23.28 -1.22 -4.18
N GLY A 236 -22.15 -1.94 -4.09
CA GLY A 236 -21.95 -3.29 -4.65
C GLY A 236 -22.17 -4.37 -3.61
#